data_AF-B2HK45-F1
#
_entry.id   AF-B2HK45-F1
#
_cell.length_a   1.000
_cell.length_b   1.000
_cell.length_c   1.000
_cell.angle_alpha   90.00
_cell.angle_beta   90.00
_cell.angle_gamma   90.00
#
_symmetry.space_group_name_H-M   'P 1'
#
loop_
_entity.id
_entity.type
_entity.pdbx_description
1 polymer ?
#
loop_
_entity_poly.entity_id
_entity_poly.type
_entity_poly.pdbx_seq_one_letter_code
_entity_poly.pdbx_strand_id
1 'polypeptide(L)'
;MDILRAATEDIRLTARRWHTQSAALGVDPPRSAGLPCQSSAAAVNAAHAAITIAAASLTGRVQASATKVAQASTGYRANEAKSAAQIAAVADRARDC
;
A
#
# COMPACT_ATOMS: atom_id res chain seq x y z
N MET A 1 17.50 16.22 -10.33
CA MET A 1 16.55 16.27 -9.20
C MET A 1 15.12 15.98 -9.62
N ASP A 2 14.64 16.38 -10.81
CA ASP A 2 13.24 16.16 -11.23
C ASP A 2 12.87 14.69 -11.45
N ILE A 3 13.79 13.85 -11.94
CA ILE A 3 13.56 12.41 -12.15
C ILE A 3 13.24 11.70 -10.82
N LEU A 4 13.93 12.04 -9.73
CA LEU A 4 13.69 11.46 -8.40
C LEU A 4 12.33 11.90 -7.82
N ARG A 5 11.92 13.14 -8.10
CA ARG A 5 10.62 13.67 -7.68
C ARG A 5 9.46 13.02 -8.45
N ALA A 6 9.60 12.87 -9.77
CA ALA A 6 8.64 12.15 -10.60
C ALA A 6 8.45 10.71 -10.11
N ALA A 7 9.55 9.97 -9.89
CA ALA A 7 9.50 8.61 -9.35
C ALA A 7 8.82 8.53 -7.97
N THR A 8 9.01 9.55 -7.11
CA THR A 8 8.36 9.60 -5.79
C THR A 8 6.84 9.78 -5.90
N GLU A 9 6.36 10.56 -6.85
CA GLU A 9 4.92 10.75 -7.07
C GLU A 9 4.28 9.49 -7.67
N ASP A 10 4.97 8.80 -8.59
CA ASP A 10 4.52 7.52 -9.15
C ASP A 10 4.37 6.44 -8.06
N ILE A 11 5.32 6.38 -7.13
CA ILE A 11 5.27 5.47 -5.97
C ILE A 11 4.05 5.79 -5.08
N ARG A 12 3.73 7.07 -4.86
CA ARG A 12 2.55 7.49 -4.09
C ARG A 12 1.25 7.17 -4.80
N LEU A 13 1.17 7.41 -6.10
CA LEU A 13 0.02 7.04 -6.92
C LEU A 13 -0.23 5.54 -6.83
N THR A 14 0.83 4.74 -6.92
CA THR A 14 0.77 3.28 -6.81
C THR A 14 0.29 2.84 -5.43
N ALA A 15 0.81 3.44 -4.35
CA ALA A 15 0.35 3.16 -3.00
C ALA A 15 -1.14 3.49 -2.79
N ARG A 16 -1.62 4.62 -3.31
CA ARG A 16 -3.05 4.98 -3.28
C ARG A 16 -3.90 3.98 -4.05
N ARG A 17 -3.46 3.58 -5.25
CA ARG A 17 -4.15 2.57 -6.07
C ARG A 17 -4.25 1.23 -5.34
N TRP A 18 -3.16 0.75 -4.74
CA TRP A 18 -3.17 -0.47 -3.94
C TRP A 18 -4.12 -0.39 -2.73
N HIS A 19 -4.16 0.76 -2.06
CA HIS A 19 -5.09 0.98 -0.95
C HIS A 19 -6.55 0.88 -1.44
N THR A 20 -6.91 1.57 -2.52
CA THR A 20 -8.25 1.50 -3.12
C THR A 20 -8.59 0.09 -3.61
N GLN A 21 -7.67 -0.58 -4.31
CA GLN A 21 -7.89 -1.94 -4.82
C GLN A 21 -8.05 -2.96 -3.69
N SER A 22 -7.37 -2.77 -2.56
CA SER A 22 -7.51 -3.65 -1.39
C SER A 22 -8.94 -3.65 -0.82
N ALA A 23 -9.64 -2.52 -0.92
CA ALA A 23 -11.03 -2.43 -0.48
C ALA A 23 -12.00 -3.23 -1.39
N ALA A 24 -11.59 -3.51 -2.62
CA ALA A 24 -12.36 -4.31 -3.58
C ALA A 24 -12.13 -5.82 -3.46
N LEU A 25 -11.20 -6.28 -2.59
CA LEU A 25 -10.92 -7.70 -2.36
C LEU A 25 -11.97 -8.40 -1.47
N GLY A 26 -13.12 -7.77 -1.23
CA GLY A 26 -14.24 -8.40 -0.52
C GLY A 26 -14.68 -9.69 -1.21
N VAL A 27 -15.01 -10.71 -0.42
CA VAL A 27 -15.48 -11.99 -0.94
C VAL A 27 -17.00 -12.00 -0.94
N ASP A 28 -17.61 -12.17 -2.12
CA ASP A 28 -19.05 -12.34 -2.25
C ASP A 28 -19.50 -13.67 -1.61
N PRO A 29 -20.69 -13.71 -0.97
CA PRO A 29 -21.19 -14.94 -0.37
C PRO A 29 -21.40 -16.03 -1.43
N PRO A 30 -21.33 -17.33 -1.05
CA PRO A 30 -21.52 -18.43 -1.99
C PRO A 30 -22.90 -18.34 -2.66
N ARG A 31 -22.94 -18.43 -4.00
CA ARG A 31 -24.19 -18.55 -4.74
C ARG A 31 -24.76 -19.95 -4.48
N SER A 32 -25.73 -20.03 -3.57
CA SER A 32 -26.41 -21.23 -3.05
C SER A 32 -25.49 -22.31 -2.46
N ALA A 33 -25.37 -22.33 -1.13
CA ALA A 33 -24.97 -23.54 -0.42
C ALA A 33 -26.13 -24.55 -0.53
N GLY A 34 -25.86 -25.77 -0.99
CA GLY A 34 -26.85 -26.84 -1.05
C GLY A 34 -27.46 -27.16 0.33
N LEU A 35 -28.32 -28.18 0.40
CA LEU A 35 -28.97 -28.55 1.66
C LEU A 35 -27.90 -28.84 2.76
N PRO A 36 -28.13 -28.45 4.03
CA PRO A 36 -27.14 -28.55 5.11
C PRO A 36 -26.59 -29.96 5.36
N CYS A 37 -27.35 -30.98 4.98
CA CYS A 37 -26.99 -32.38 5.08
C CYS A 37 -26.05 -32.87 3.96
N GLN A 38 -25.77 -32.05 2.94
CA GLN A 38 -24.82 -32.40 1.88
C GLN A 38 -23.37 -32.10 2.30
N SER A 39 -22.53 -33.13 2.29
CA SER A 39 -21.08 -33.02 2.53
C SER A 39 -20.41 -31.97 1.63
N SER A 40 -20.85 -31.87 0.37
CA SER A 40 -20.35 -30.86 -0.58
C SER A 40 -20.68 -29.44 -0.14
N ALA A 41 -21.86 -29.19 0.45
CA ALA A 41 -22.23 -27.86 0.95
C ALA A 41 -21.35 -27.46 2.15
N ALA A 42 -21.07 -28.40 3.06
CA ALA A 42 -20.14 -28.18 4.17
C ALA A 42 -18.71 -27.86 3.67
N ALA A 43 -18.22 -28.60 2.68
CA ALA A 43 -16.90 -28.37 2.08
C ALA A 43 -16.81 -27.00 1.38
N VAL A 44 -17.83 -26.59 0.62
CA VAL A 44 -17.89 -25.27 -0.04
C VAL A 44 -17.90 -24.13 0.98
N ASN A 45 -18.68 -24.27 2.06
CA ASN A 45 -18.73 -23.25 3.12
C ASN A 45 -17.39 -23.13 3.85
N ALA A 46 -16.72 -24.26 4.13
CA ALA A 46 -15.38 -24.26 4.74
C ALA A 46 -14.33 -23.61 3.82
N ALA A 47 -14.35 -23.93 2.53
CA ALA A 47 -13.47 -23.31 1.54
C ALA A 47 -13.72 -21.79 1.42
N HIS A 48 -14.98 -21.37 1.39
CA HIS A 48 -15.35 -19.96 1.36
C HIS A 48 -14.85 -19.22 2.60
N ALA A 49 -15.02 -19.79 3.81
CA ALA A 49 -14.49 -19.21 5.04
C ALA A 49 -12.96 -19.04 4.99
N ALA A 50 -12.22 -20.04 4.48
CA ALA A 50 -10.78 -19.96 4.31
C ALA A 50 -10.36 -18.85 3.33
N ILE A 51 -11.07 -18.71 2.20
CA ILE A 51 -10.83 -17.65 1.22
C ILE A 51 -11.09 -16.27 1.84
N THR A 52 -12.16 -16.11 2.62
CA THR A 52 -12.48 -14.86 3.32
C THR A 52 -11.38 -14.45 4.29
N ILE A 53 -10.84 -15.40 5.06
CA ILE A 53 -9.70 -15.15 5.97
C ILE A 53 -8.45 -14.73 5.17
N ALA A 54 -8.15 -15.44 4.08
CA ALA A 54 -6.99 -15.13 3.23
C ALA A 54 -7.12 -13.74 2.57
N ALA A 55 -8.31 -13.39 2.09
CA ALA A 55 -8.59 -12.08 1.50
C ALA A 55 -8.42 -10.96 2.53
N ALA A 56 -8.96 -11.13 3.75
CA ALA A 56 -8.78 -10.17 4.83
C ALA A 56 -7.30 -9.97 5.20
N SER A 57 -6.53 -11.07 5.29
CA SER A 57 -5.09 -11.02 5.55
C SER A 57 -4.33 -10.28 4.44
N LEU A 58 -4.66 -10.57 3.18
CA LEU A 58 -4.06 -9.90 2.03
C LEU A 58 -4.38 -8.39 2.04
N THR A 59 -5.64 -8.02 2.26
CA THR A 59 -6.06 -6.62 2.38
C THR A 59 -5.27 -5.89 3.47
N GLY A 60 -5.15 -6.48 4.66
CA GLY A 60 -4.35 -5.90 5.74
C GLY A 60 -2.88 -5.70 5.36
N ARG A 61 -2.26 -6.69 4.69
CA ARG A 61 -0.87 -6.59 4.21
C ARG A 61 -0.69 -5.49 3.16
N VAL A 62 -1.63 -5.38 2.22
CA VAL A 62 -1.60 -4.36 1.17
C VAL A 62 -1.76 -2.96 1.78
N GLN A 63 -2.70 -2.78 2.70
CA GLN A 63 -2.89 -1.51 3.41
C GLN A 63 -1.66 -1.12 4.24
N ALA A 64 -1.08 -2.07 4.99
CA ALA A 64 0.13 -1.82 5.77
C ALA A 64 1.31 -1.41 4.87
N SER A 65 1.45 -2.05 3.71
CA SER A 65 2.49 -1.72 2.72
C SER A 65 2.29 -0.33 2.13
N ALA A 66 1.06 0.02 1.76
CA ALA A 66 0.73 1.36 1.26
C ALA A 66 1.06 2.46 2.28
N THR A 67 0.73 2.23 3.57
CA THR A 67 1.08 3.16 4.66
C THR A 67 2.58 3.33 4.83
N LYS A 68 3.35 2.22 4.83
CA LYS A 68 4.82 2.27 4.93
C LYS A 68 5.44 3.05 3.77
N VAL A 69 4.96 2.83 2.55
CA VAL A 69 5.43 3.55 1.36
C VAL A 69 5.11 5.04 1.46
N ALA A 70 3.91 5.41 1.92
CA ALA A 70 3.53 6.81 2.11
C ALA A 70 4.41 7.51 3.16
N GLN A 71 4.70 6.83 4.27
CA GLN A 71 5.61 7.33 5.32
C GLN A 71 7.04 7.50 4.79
N ALA A 72 7.58 6.50 4.09
CA ALA A 72 8.92 6.55 3.51
C ALA A 72 9.05 7.72 2.51
N SER A 73 8.04 7.92 1.65
CA SER A 73 8.00 9.04 0.71
C SER A 73 8.00 10.41 1.41
N THR A 74 7.25 10.54 2.52
CA THR A 74 7.26 11.76 3.33
C THR A 74 8.63 12.00 3.97
N GLY A 75 9.26 10.95 4.53
CA GLY A 75 10.61 11.03 5.09
C GLY A 75 11.66 11.42 4.05
N TYR A 76 11.60 10.83 2.86
CA TYR A 76 12.50 11.17 1.76
C TYR A 76 12.41 12.64 1.36
N ARG A 77 11.20 13.20 1.22
CA ARG A 77 11.01 14.63 0.91
C ARG A 77 11.58 15.55 2.00
N ALA A 78 11.40 15.19 3.27
CA ALA A 78 11.98 15.96 4.37
C ALA A 78 13.51 15.95 4.32
N ASN A 79 14.09 14.79 3.98
CA ASN A 79 15.53 14.66 3.79
C ASN A 79 16.03 15.52 2.63
N GLU A 80 15.37 15.47 1.47
CA GLU A 80 15.72 16.30 0.31
C GLU A 80 15.67 17.81 0.62
N ALA A 81 14.64 18.26 1.33
CA ALA A 81 14.53 19.67 1.75
C ALA A 81 15.67 20.06 2.70
N LYS A 82 16.01 19.20 3.66
CA LYS A 82 17.12 19.42 4.59
C LYS A 82 18.46 19.45 3.87
N SER A 83 18.72 18.51 2.95
CA SER A 83 19.94 18.45 2.16
C SER A 83 20.08 19.68 1.26
N ALA A 84 19.01 20.15 0.63
CA ALA A 84 19.02 21.37 -0.17
C ALA A 84 19.42 22.60 0.67
N ALA A 85 18.87 22.74 1.89
CA ALA A 85 19.23 23.81 2.82
C ALA A 85 20.71 23.75 3.24
N GLN A 86 21.23 22.54 3.51
CA GLN A 86 22.64 22.34 3.86
C GLN A 86 23.58 22.69 2.71
N ILE A 87 23.23 22.28 1.48
CA ILE A 87 24.02 22.62 0.28
C ILE A 87 24.02 24.12 0.04
N ALA A 88 22.87 24.80 0.17
CA ALA A 88 22.78 26.24 0.05
C ALA A 88 23.68 26.96 1.06
N ALA A 89 23.66 26.54 2.33
CA ALA A 89 24.51 27.12 3.37
C ALA A 89 26.01 26.95 3.08
N VAL A 90 26.43 25.79 2.56
CA VAL A 90 27.83 25.57 2.13
C VAL A 90 28.19 26.46 0.96
N ALA A 91 27.30 26.59 -0.03
CA ALA A 91 27.53 27.43 -1.21
C ALA A 91 27.60 28.92 -0.86
N ASP A 92 26.77 29.40 0.07
CA ASP A 92 26.81 30.78 0.56
C ASP A 92 28.14 31.05 1.27
N ARG A 93 28.56 30.14 2.17
CA ARG A 93 29.84 30.28 2.87
C ARG A 93 31.06 30.26 1.94
N ALA A 94 30.99 29.52 0.83
CA ALA A 94 32.03 29.51 -0.18
C ALA A 94 32.08 30.79 -1.03
N ARG A 95 30.99 31.56 -1.09
CA ARG A 95 30.93 32.86 -1.79
C ARG A 95 31.43 34.04 -0.94
N ASP A 96 31.49 33.85 0.38
CA ASP A 96 31.98 34.85 1.34
C ASP A 96 33.51 34.77 1.57
N CYS A 97 34.22 33.89 0.85
CA CYS A 97 35.68 33.71 0.87
C CYS A 97 36.31 34.16 -0.45
#